data_AF-A0AAU2T7U1-F1
#
_entry.id   AF-A0AAU2T7U1-F1
#
_cell.length_a   1.000
_cell.length_b   1.000
_cell.length_c   1.000
_cell.angle_alpha   90.00
_cell.angle_beta   90.00
_cell.angle_gamma   90.00
#
_symmetry.space_group_name_H-M   'P 1'
#
loop_
_entity.id
_entity.type
_entity.pdbx_description
1 polymer ?
#
loop_
_entity_poly.entity_id
_entity_poly.type
_entity_poly.pdbx_seq_one_letter_code
_entity_poly.pdbx_strand_id
1 'polypeptide(L)'
;MSTPPQPPQQPEQPSEAPAQPSAYPYPHPQSPAPGGPLGFPPAAPATQVGQPSVYAQPTLVGQPAPPQPVNPYLQQGPYPVVGPPPGSGGGGGGAGKAVLWGAVGAVLASAAWAAGVFLIGAEDDPDLRGYSAPSNLCNSTDYSSFKEEYPDNDTSPTHNTLKDDALDEGLCSISLKKSTSSYADAYLYSQLDLHKKTDPGPEFTAAWKNYADSHTGYDVEAITGIGDEAYLVSNDTTSGSSSGSLYATLAVRDGWVTYTMSYSAYYSSYDDDTDPPTLEEVTGYLKTDTRTTLEDLGG
;
A
#
# COMPACT_ATOMS: atom_id res chain seq x y z
N MET A 1 -9.95 -14.28 63.99
CA MET A 1 -9.13 -13.81 62.85
C MET A 1 -10.06 -12.97 61.99
N SER A 2 -9.82 -11.65 61.96
CA SER A 2 -10.72 -10.67 61.35
C SER A 2 -10.23 -10.30 59.95
N THR A 3 -11.13 -10.36 58.96
CA THR A 3 -10.88 -10.00 57.57
C THR A 3 -10.81 -8.47 57.42
N PRO A 4 -9.85 -7.88 56.68
CA PRO A 4 -9.82 -6.45 56.42
C PRO A 4 -10.83 -6.03 55.34
N PRO A 5 -11.33 -4.77 55.35
CA PRO A 5 -12.31 -4.29 54.38
C PRO A 5 -11.68 -3.92 53.03
N GLN A 6 -12.46 -4.15 51.96
CA GLN A 6 -12.11 -3.86 50.57
C GLN A 6 -12.18 -2.34 50.27
N PRO A 7 -11.25 -1.75 49.50
CA PRO A 7 -11.33 -0.35 49.10
C PRO A 7 -12.40 -0.12 48.02
N PRO A 8 -12.99 1.08 47.94
CA PRO A 8 -14.05 1.40 46.99
C PRO A 8 -13.55 1.45 45.54
N GLN A 9 -14.34 0.90 44.62
CA GLN A 9 -14.11 0.96 43.17
C GLN A 9 -14.32 2.40 42.66
N GLN A 10 -13.35 2.91 41.88
CA GLN A 10 -13.53 4.14 41.11
C GLN A 10 -14.41 3.88 39.88
N PRO A 11 -15.27 4.83 39.46
CA PRO A 11 -16.07 4.69 38.25
C PRO A 11 -15.19 4.70 36.99
N GLU A 12 -15.37 3.72 36.12
CA GLU A 12 -14.78 3.68 34.79
C GLU A 12 -15.35 4.81 33.92
N GLN A 13 -14.48 5.64 33.33
CA GLN A 13 -14.86 6.61 32.30
C GLN A 13 -15.07 5.88 30.95
N PRO A 14 -16.11 6.21 30.17
CA PRO A 14 -16.26 5.67 28.82
C PRO A 14 -15.22 6.27 27.87
N SER A 15 -14.39 5.41 27.27
CA SER A 15 -13.47 5.79 26.19
C SER A 15 -14.17 5.61 24.84
N GLU A 16 -14.98 6.58 24.42
CA GLU A 16 -15.36 6.74 23.01
C GLU A 16 -14.49 7.83 22.38
N ALA A 17 -13.45 7.41 21.66
CA ALA A 17 -12.79 8.23 20.65
C ALA A 17 -12.67 7.39 19.38
N PRO A 18 -13.20 7.83 18.22
CA PRO A 18 -13.08 7.08 16.97
C PRO A 18 -11.61 6.98 16.55
N ALA A 19 -11.20 5.78 16.13
CA ALA A 19 -9.91 5.57 15.49
C ALA A 19 -9.79 6.45 14.22
N GLN A 20 -8.67 7.14 14.08
CA GLN A 20 -8.34 7.90 12.87
C GLN A 20 -8.08 6.90 11.72
N PRO A 21 -8.64 7.12 10.51
CA PRO A 21 -8.36 6.25 9.37
C PRO A 21 -6.92 6.45 8.91
N SER A 22 -6.10 5.39 8.93
CA SER A 22 -4.79 5.36 8.28
C SER A 22 -4.99 5.15 6.78
N ALA A 23 -4.65 6.17 5.98
CA ALA A 23 -4.42 5.99 4.55
C ALA A 23 -3.13 5.18 4.38
N TYR A 24 -3.22 4.02 3.70
CA TYR A 24 -2.19 3.16 3.08
C TYR A 24 -2.56 1.68 3.32
N PRO A 25 -3.11 0.96 2.32
CA PRO A 25 -3.34 -0.48 2.43
C PRO A 25 -2.09 -1.20 1.93
N TYR A 26 -1.11 -1.38 2.81
CA TYR A 26 -0.20 -2.52 2.68
C TYR A 26 -0.34 -3.33 3.97
N PRO A 27 -0.52 -4.65 3.90
CA PRO A 27 -0.71 -5.47 5.08
C PRO A 27 0.60 -5.52 5.87
N HIS A 28 0.71 -4.65 6.87
CA HIS A 28 1.57 -4.94 8.01
C HIS A 28 0.91 -6.07 8.81
N PRO A 29 1.57 -7.22 9.04
CA PRO A 29 1.06 -8.19 9.99
C PRO A 29 0.99 -7.51 11.37
N GLN A 30 -0.23 -7.28 11.85
CA GLN A 30 -0.45 -6.68 13.16
C GLN A 30 0.11 -7.62 14.22
N SER A 31 1.14 -7.17 14.93
CA SER A 31 1.49 -7.73 16.24
C SER A 31 0.28 -7.53 17.18
N PRO A 32 -0.06 -8.53 18.02
CA PRO A 32 -1.19 -8.39 18.94
C PRO A 32 -0.99 -7.20 19.90
N ALA A 33 -2.08 -6.49 20.19
CA ALA A 33 -2.09 -5.29 21.02
C ALA A 33 -1.49 -5.54 22.43
N PRO A 34 -0.78 -4.56 23.03
CA PRO A 34 -0.23 -4.73 24.37
C PRO A 34 -1.34 -4.57 25.41
N GLY A 35 -1.83 -5.68 25.96
CA GLY A 35 -2.88 -5.69 26.97
C GLY A 35 -3.10 -7.05 27.62
N GLY A 36 -2.10 -7.57 28.35
CA GLY A 36 -2.20 -8.78 29.16
C GLY A 36 -1.16 -8.80 30.29
N PRO A 37 -1.45 -9.36 31.48
CA PRO A 37 -0.87 -8.90 32.73
C PRO A 37 0.38 -9.71 33.11
N LEU A 38 1.58 -9.24 32.76
CA LEU A 38 2.82 -9.66 33.43
C LEU A 38 3.78 -8.47 33.53
N GLY A 39 4.18 -8.17 34.77
CA GLY A 39 4.92 -6.97 35.13
C GLY A 39 6.38 -6.97 34.65
N PHE A 40 6.76 -5.86 34.02
CA PHE A 40 8.15 -5.43 33.84
C PHE A 40 8.27 -3.97 34.28
N PRO A 41 9.41 -3.55 34.88
CA PRO A 41 9.57 -2.21 35.42
C PRO A 41 9.55 -1.13 34.32
N PRO A 42 9.09 0.10 34.60
CA PRO A 42 8.99 1.16 33.59
C PRO A 42 10.38 1.56 33.07
N ALA A 43 10.52 1.58 31.75
CA ALA A 43 11.67 2.17 31.07
C ALA A 43 11.73 3.69 31.34
N ALA A 44 12.93 4.20 31.60
CA ALA A 44 13.20 5.61 31.85
C ALA A 44 12.84 6.49 30.64
N PRO A 45 12.48 7.77 30.84
CA PRO A 45 12.08 8.66 29.76
C PRO A 45 13.26 8.97 28.83
N ALA A 46 13.12 8.62 27.55
CA ALA A 46 14.02 9.06 26.50
C ALA A 46 13.86 10.58 26.30
N THR A 47 14.98 11.30 26.38
CA THR A 47 15.11 12.71 26.04
C THR A 47 14.71 12.95 24.58
N GLN A 48 13.69 13.79 24.35
CA GLN A 48 13.35 14.27 23.02
C GLN A 48 14.46 15.16 22.47
N VAL A 49 15.10 14.70 21.39
CA VAL A 49 15.93 15.54 20.54
C VAL A 49 15.02 16.02 19.41
N GLY A 50 14.79 17.33 19.35
CA GLY A 50 13.82 17.95 18.44
C GLY A 50 14.16 17.73 16.96
N GLN A 51 13.19 17.20 16.22
CA GLN A 51 13.15 17.19 14.77
C GLN A 51 12.05 18.18 14.33
N PRO A 52 12.32 19.15 13.44
CA PRO A 52 11.27 20.04 12.95
C PRO A 52 10.41 19.31 11.91
N SER A 53 9.15 19.06 12.27
CA SER A 53 8.12 18.54 11.37
C SER A 53 7.76 19.60 10.32
N VAL A 54 8.05 19.32 9.05
CA VAL A 54 7.61 20.16 7.92
C VAL A 54 6.32 19.56 7.36
N TYR A 55 5.17 19.97 7.89
CA TYR A 55 3.89 19.74 7.23
C TYR A 55 3.65 20.87 6.23
N ALA A 56 3.83 20.60 4.94
CA ALA A 56 3.34 21.47 3.88
C ALA A 56 1.86 21.12 3.62
N GLN A 57 0.94 22.00 4.05
CA GLN A 57 -0.44 21.95 3.59
C GLN A 57 -0.59 22.67 2.24
N PRO A 58 -1.41 22.18 1.29
CA PRO A 58 -1.72 22.91 0.08
C PRO A 58 -2.57 24.15 0.41
N THR A 59 -2.06 25.34 0.08
CA THR A 59 -2.79 26.59 0.24
C THR A 59 -3.83 26.75 -0.85
N LEU A 60 -5.10 26.89 -0.45
CA LEU A 60 -6.19 27.39 -1.29
C LEU A 60 -5.85 28.78 -1.86
N VAL A 61 -6.06 28.95 -3.16
CA VAL A 61 -5.82 30.20 -3.89
C VAL A 61 -6.78 31.28 -3.37
N GLY A 62 -6.26 32.35 -2.75
CA GLY A 62 -7.02 33.60 -2.55
C GLY A 62 -6.97 34.32 -1.20
N GLN A 63 -6.13 33.94 -0.22
CA GLN A 63 -5.98 34.72 1.02
C GLN A 63 -4.54 35.22 1.26
N PRO A 64 -4.34 36.48 1.70
CA PRO A 64 -3.02 36.98 2.10
C PRO A 64 -2.55 36.32 3.41
N ALA A 65 -1.35 35.76 3.41
CA ALA A 65 -0.72 35.19 4.59
C ALA A 65 -0.26 36.29 5.59
N PRO A 66 -0.34 36.05 6.92
CA PRO A 66 0.23 36.97 7.91
C PRO A 66 1.78 36.94 7.87
N PRO A 67 2.45 38.06 8.19
CA PRO A 67 3.91 38.18 8.05
C PRO A 67 4.65 37.25 9.03
N GLN A 68 5.51 36.40 8.49
CA GLN A 68 6.45 35.56 9.26
C GLN A 68 7.75 36.33 9.54
N PRO A 69 8.40 36.13 10.70
CA PRO A 69 9.68 36.75 11.02
C PRO A 69 10.83 36.16 10.17
N VAL A 70 11.55 37.02 9.48
CA VAL A 70 12.70 36.68 8.62
C VAL A 70 13.92 36.27 9.45
N ASN A 71 14.49 35.10 9.13
CA ASN A 71 15.70 34.56 9.74
C ASN A 71 16.96 35.08 8.98
N PRO A 72 17.91 35.79 9.63
CA PRO A 72 18.94 36.58 8.94
C PRO A 72 20.17 35.80 8.41
N TYR A 73 20.15 34.46 8.35
CA TYR A 73 21.36 33.66 8.02
C TYR A 73 21.29 32.81 6.74
N LEU A 74 20.29 32.99 5.88
CA LEU A 74 20.30 32.36 4.54
C LEU A 74 20.97 33.30 3.51
N GLN A 75 22.30 33.18 3.36
CA GLN A 75 22.97 33.66 2.17
C GLN A 75 22.70 32.69 1.01
N GLN A 76 21.86 33.12 0.07
CA GLN A 76 21.66 32.47 -1.22
C GLN A 76 22.80 32.88 -2.16
N GLY A 77 23.48 31.90 -2.74
CA GLY A 77 24.52 32.08 -3.76
C GLY A 77 23.98 32.70 -5.06
N PRO A 78 24.86 33.08 -6.01
CA PRO A 78 24.46 33.93 -7.12
C PRO A 78 23.64 33.14 -8.14
N TYR A 79 22.36 33.48 -8.27
CA TYR A 79 21.58 33.15 -9.44
C TYR A 79 22.22 33.79 -10.68
N PRO A 80 22.26 33.12 -11.86
CA PRO A 80 22.58 33.80 -13.09
C PRO A 80 21.46 34.81 -13.37
N VAL A 81 21.78 36.08 -13.18
CA VAL A 81 20.95 37.19 -13.63
C VAL A 81 20.97 37.14 -15.15
N VAL A 82 19.92 36.60 -15.76
CA VAL A 82 19.58 36.89 -17.15
C VAL A 82 19.22 38.38 -17.21
N GLY A 83 20.24 39.19 -17.49
CA GLY A 83 20.06 40.60 -17.75
C GLY A 83 19.10 40.80 -18.93
N PRO A 84 18.30 41.88 -18.95
CA PRO A 84 17.52 42.22 -20.11
C PRO A 84 18.44 42.32 -21.34
N PRO A 85 17.98 41.92 -22.54
CA PRO A 85 18.80 41.94 -23.73
C PRO A 85 19.37 43.36 -23.96
N PRO A 86 20.60 43.48 -24.48
CA PRO A 86 21.22 44.79 -24.66
C PRO A 86 20.32 45.64 -25.55
N GLY A 87 19.87 46.76 -24.99
CA GLY A 87 19.05 47.73 -25.69
C GLY A 87 19.81 48.27 -26.89
N SER A 88 19.37 47.90 -28.09
CA SER A 88 19.73 48.61 -29.30
C SER A 88 19.10 50.00 -29.21
N GLY A 89 19.96 51.01 -29.03
CA GLY A 89 19.55 52.40 -28.93
C GLY A 89 18.90 52.92 -30.20
N GLY A 90 18.08 53.96 -30.02
CA GLY A 90 17.75 54.94 -31.04
C GLY A 90 16.35 54.81 -31.66
N GLY A 91 15.49 55.80 -31.40
CA GLY A 91 14.34 56.11 -32.26
C GLY A 91 12.98 55.99 -31.57
N GLY A 92 12.33 57.13 -31.34
CA GLY A 92 10.98 57.21 -30.77
C GLY A 92 9.93 56.44 -31.58
N GLY A 93 8.94 55.87 -30.88
CA GLY A 93 7.72 55.29 -31.46
C GLY A 93 7.60 53.76 -31.46
N GLY A 94 8.58 53.00 -30.97
CA GLY A 94 8.61 51.52 -31.07
C GLY A 94 8.25 50.72 -29.81
N ALA A 95 8.24 51.33 -28.63
CA ALA A 95 8.07 50.63 -27.35
C ALA A 95 6.76 49.81 -27.26
N GLY A 96 5.67 50.34 -27.82
CA GLY A 96 4.38 49.64 -27.88
C GLY A 96 4.43 48.38 -28.74
N LYS A 97 5.22 48.36 -29.81
CA LYS A 97 5.37 47.19 -30.69
C LYS A 97 6.24 46.11 -30.04
N ALA A 98 7.29 46.48 -29.33
CA ALA A 98 8.14 45.53 -28.60
C ALA A 98 7.38 44.84 -27.44
N VAL A 99 6.59 45.61 -26.69
CA VAL A 99 5.70 45.07 -25.64
C VAL A 99 4.63 44.16 -26.23
N LEU A 100 4.04 44.52 -27.38
CA LEU A 100 3.06 43.70 -28.07
C LEU A 100 3.66 42.34 -28.49
N TRP A 101 4.86 42.34 -29.07
CA TRP A 101 5.54 41.11 -29.46
C TRP A 101 5.93 40.23 -28.26
N GLY A 102 6.32 40.83 -27.13
CA GLY A 102 6.54 40.11 -25.88
C GLY A 102 5.27 39.43 -25.35
N ALA A 103 4.14 40.13 -25.38
CA ALA A 103 2.85 39.57 -24.96
C ALA A 103 2.38 38.42 -25.87
N VAL A 104 2.55 38.56 -27.19
CA VAL A 104 2.24 37.48 -28.15
C VAL A 104 3.14 36.27 -27.90
N GLY A 105 4.43 36.48 -27.66
CA GLY A 105 5.37 35.40 -27.32
C GLY A 105 4.98 34.66 -26.05
N ALA A 106 4.58 35.40 -25.01
CA ALA A 106 4.10 34.81 -23.76
C ALA A 106 2.83 33.98 -23.96
N VAL A 107 1.85 34.48 -24.72
CA VAL A 107 0.60 33.75 -25.00
C VAL A 107 0.87 32.46 -25.79
N LEU A 108 1.74 32.50 -26.80
CA LEU A 108 2.10 31.32 -27.58
C LEU A 108 2.85 30.28 -26.74
N ALA A 109 3.79 30.73 -25.90
CA ALA A 109 4.48 29.85 -24.97
C ALA A 109 3.51 29.21 -23.96
N SER A 110 2.59 29.99 -23.39
CA SER A 110 1.55 29.48 -22.49
C SER A 110 0.61 28.50 -23.18
N ALA A 111 0.22 28.76 -24.44
CA ALA A 111 -0.60 27.83 -25.22
C ALA A 111 0.14 26.54 -25.54
N ALA A 112 1.44 26.59 -25.85
CA ALA A 112 2.26 25.41 -26.09
C ALA A 112 2.45 24.58 -24.81
N TRP A 113 2.68 25.22 -23.66
CA TRP A 113 2.72 24.54 -22.36
C TRP A 113 1.37 23.92 -22.00
N ALA A 114 0.28 24.65 -22.20
CA ALA A 114 -1.07 24.12 -21.96
C ALA A 114 -1.35 22.91 -22.86
N ALA A 115 -1.07 23.00 -24.16
CA ALA A 115 -1.22 21.89 -25.09
C ALA A 115 -0.34 20.69 -24.71
N GLY A 116 0.90 20.94 -24.26
CA GLY A 116 1.79 19.90 -23.75
C GLY A 116 1.19 19.19 -22.53
N VAL A 117 0.68 19.94 -21.55
CA VAL A 117 0.04 19.36 -20.36
C VAL A 117 -1.21 18.54 -20.72
N PHE A 118 -2.04 19.02 -21.65
CA PHE A 118 -3.23 18.29 -22.08
C PHE A 118 -2.92 17.02 -22.88
N LEU A 119 -1.82 17.00 -23.63
CA LEU A 119 -1.38 15.80 -24.35
C LEU A 119 -0.76 14.75 -23.42
N ILE A 120 -0.10 15.18 -22.34
CA ILE A 120 0.45 14.27 -21.33
C ILE A 120 -0.67 13.69 -20.44
N GLY A 121 -1.77 14.41 -20.29
CA GLY A 121 -2.94 13.98 -19.52
C GLY A 121 -4.05 13.31 -20.35
N ALA A 122 -3.79 12.95 -21.62
CA ALA A 122 -4.76 12.15 -22.37
C ALA A 122 -4.84 10.76 -21.73
N GLU A 123 -5.95 10.49 -21.03
CA GLU A 123 -6.23 9.21 -20.40
C GLU A 123 -6.26 8.13 -21.49
N ASP A 124 -5.37 7.14 -21.40
CA ASP A 124 -5.51 5.90 -22.17
C ASP A 124 -6.78 5.18 -21.70
N ASP A 125 -7.55 4.62 -22.64
CA ASP A 125 -8.71 3.79 -22.28
C ASP A 125 -8.22 2.62 -21.39
N PRO A 126 -8.86 2.37 -20.23
CA PRO A 126 -8.36 1.38 -19.28
C PRO A 126 -8.38 -0.02 -19.89
N ASP A 127 -7.25 -0.73 -19.86
CA ASP A 127 -7.15 -2.14 -20.28
C ASP A 127 -7.67 -3.06 -19.18
N LEU A 128 -8.99 -3.09 -18.99
CA LEU A 128 -9.63 -3.91 -17.97
C LEU A 128 -9.70 -5.40 -18.34
N ARG A 129 -9.34 -5.80 -19.56
CA ARG A 129 -9.37 -7.18 -20.09
C ARG A 129 -10.67 -7.98 -19.89
N GLY A 130 -11.77 -7.32 -19.56
CA GLY A 130 -13.04 -7.98 -19.26
C GLY A 130 -13.24 -8.29 -17.77
N TYR A 131 -12.25 -8.01 -16.93
CA TYR A 131 -12.37 -8.13 -15.49
C TYR A 131 -13.46 -7.21 -14.93
N SER A 132 -14.14 -7.72 -13.90
CA SER A 132 -15.03 -6.93 -13.07
C SER A 132 -14.74 -7.24 -11.61
N ALA A 133 -14.61 -6.21 -10.78
CA ALA A 133 -14.36 -6.43 -9.36
C ALA A 133 -15.63 -6.99 -8.69
N PRO A 134 -15.58 -8.20 -8.10
CA PRO A 134 -16.74 -8.82 -7.49
C PRO A 134 -17.18 -8.03 -6.26
N SER A 135 -18.48 -8.12 -5.93
CA SER A 135 -19.00 -7.52 -4.69
C SER A 135 -18.55 -8.26 -3.42
N ASN A 136 -18.01 -9.46 -3.58
CA ASN A 136 -17.42 -10.25 -2.51
C ASN A 136 -16.32 -11.11 -3.13
N LEU A 137 -15.07 -10.73 -2.90
CA LEU A 137 -13.92 -11.43 -3.47
C LEU A 137 -13.77 -12.86 -2.92
N CYS A 138 -14.20 -13.14 -1.69
CA CYS A 138 -14.11 -14.49 -1.12
C CYS A 138 -14.96 -15.54 -1.85
N ASN A 139 -15.99 -15.11 -2.58
CA ASN A 139 -16.79 -16.04 -3.41
C ASN A 139 -16.13 -16.35 -4.76
N SER A 140 -15.14 -15.55 -5.16
CA SER A 140 -14.45 -15.65 -6.44
C SER A 140 -13.01 -16.12 -6.30
N THR A 141 -12.39 -15.94 -5.13
CA THR A 141 -11.08 -16.50 -4.81
C THR A 141 -11.18 -18.02 -4.78
N ASP A 142 -10.55 -18.66 -5.76
CA ASP A 142 -10.22 -20.07 -5.65
C ASP A 142 -9.16 -20.25 -4.56
N TYR A 143 -9.30 -21.31 -3.78
CA TYR A 143 -8.28 -21.75 -2.82
C TYR A 143 -8.34 -23.28 -2.68
N SER A 144 -8.78 -23.94 -3.75
CA SER A 144 -9.04 -25.37 -3.78
C SER A 144 -7.76 -26.19 -3.61
N SER A 145 -6.61 -25.68 -4.09
CA SER A 145 -5.31 -26.35 -3.90
C SER A 145 -4.89 -26.43 -2.43
N PHE A 146 -5.35 -25.51 -1.58
CA PHE A 146 -5.11 -25.56 -0.14
C PHE A 146 -5.96 -26.61 0.59
N LYS A 147 -6.99 -27.20 -0.04
CA LYS A 147 -7.97 -28.07 0.65
C LYS A 147 -7.47 -29.45 1.02
N GLU A 148 -6.41 -29.93 0.38
CA GLU A 148 -5.77 -31.18 0.80
C GLU A 148 -5.14 -31.01 2.18
N GLU A 149 -4.46 -29.88 2.41
CA GLU A 149 -3.80 -29.53 3.65
C GLU A 149 -4.78 -28.98 4.71
N TYR A 150 -5.71 -28.13 4.27
CA TYR A 150 -6.66 -27.41 5.10
C TYR A 150 -8.11 -27.73 4.69
N PRO A 151 -8.59 -28.96 4.98
CA PRO A 151 -9.88 -29.46 4.50
C PRO A 151 -11.10 -28.73 5.09
N ASP A 152 -10.96 -28.13 6.26
CA ASP A 152 -12.07 -27.44 6.91
C ASP A 152 -12.32 -26.08 6.23
N ASN A 153 -13.56 -25.80 5.86
CA ASN A 153 -13.95 -24.51 5.31
C ASN A 153 -13.99 -23.43 6.41
N ASP A 154 -13.54 -22.22 6.07
CA ASP A 154 -13.84 -21.05 6.87
C ASP A 154 -15.35 -20.76 6.78
N THR A 155 -16.03 -20.76 7.93
CA THR A 155 -17.46 -20.47 8.00
C THR A 155 -17.76 -18.98 8.07
N SER A 156 -16.73 -18.15 8.31
CA SER A 156 -16.86 -16.71 8.54
C SER A 156 -15.72 -15.92 7.87
N PRO A 157 -15.43 -16.13 6.58
CA PRO A 157 -14.39 -15.36 5.89
C PRO A 157 -14.76 -13.88 5.90
N THR A 158 -13.76 -13.01 6.05
CA THR A 158 -13.97 -11.57 6.04
C THR A 158 -13.69 -11.02 4.66
N HIS A 159 -14.50 -10.05 4.23
CA HIS A 159 -14.33 -9.39 2.95
C HIS A 159 -14.60 -7.89 3.09
N ASN A 160 -13.99 -7.11 2.22
CA ASN A 160 -14.30 -5.71 2.05
C ASN A 160 -14.37 -5.38 0.55
N THR A 161 -15.09 -4.33 0.20
CA THR A 161 -15.17 -3.87 -1.19
C THR A 161 -15.24 -2.35 -1.22
N LEU A 162 -14.44 -1.76 -2.09
CA LEU A 162 -14.49 -0.35 -2.48
C LEU A 162 -14.99 -0.26 -3.92
N LYS A 163 -15.90 0.68 -4.18
CA LYS A 163 -16.32 1.05 -5.53
C LYS A 163 -16.18 2.56 -5.69
N ASP A 164 -15.37 2.98 -6.64
CA ASP A 164 -15.15 4.39 -7.00
C ASP A 164 -14.97 4.52 -8.51
N ASP A 165 -15.21 5.68 -9.10
CA ASP A 165 -15.04 5.88 -10.55
C ASP A 165 -13.58 5.64 -11.02
N ALA A 166 -12.59 5.77 -10.13
CA ALA A 166 -11.18 5.55 -10.45
C ALA A 166 -10.68 4.13 -10.18
N LEU A 167 -11.21 3.47 -9.15
CA LEU A 167 -10.71 2.20 -8.63
C LEU A 167 -11.87 1.39 -8.02
N ASP A 168 -11.93 0.11 -8.37
CA ASP A 168 -12.66 -0.86 -7.54
C ASP A 168 -11.66 -1.75 -6.81
N GLU A 169 -11.86 -1.95 -5.50
CA GLU A 169 -11.03 -2.83 -4.66
C GLU A 169 -11.90 -3.95 -4.09
N GLY A 170 -11.39 -5.16 -4.09
CA GLY A 170 -11.97 -6.31 -3.40
C GLY A 170 -10.93 -6.93 -2.49
N LEU A 171 -11.28 -7.16 -1.22
CA LEU A 171 -10.44 -7.86 -0.25
C LEU A 171 -11.13 -9.12 0.24
N CYS A 172 -10.35 -10.16 0.47
CA CYS A 172 -10.79 -11.38 1.12
C CYS A 172 -9.74 -11.86 2.12
N SER A 173 -10.19 -12.31 3.29
CA SER A 173 -9.36 -13.03 4.24
C SER A 173 -10.07 -14.30 4.71
N ILE A 174 -9.36 -15.42 4.58
CA ILE A 174 -9.83 -16.77 4.86
C ILE A 174 -8.91 -17.40 5.91
N SER A 175 -9.52 -17.99 6.93
CA SER A 175 -8.86 -18.86 7.89
C SER A 175 -8.68 -20.26 7.28
N LEU A 176 -7.45 -20.73 7.20
CA LEU A 176 -7.13 -22.08 6.76
C LEU A 176 -6.97 -22.98 7.99
N LYS A 177 -7.64 -24.14 7.97
CA LYS A 177 -7.77 -24.98 9.15
C LYS A 177 -7.69 -26.47 8.82
N LYS A 178 -6.92 -27.21 9.61
CA LYS A 178 -6.88 -28.68 9.60
C LYS A 178 -8.07 -29.23 10.40
N SER A 179 -8.52 -30.45 10.10
CA SER A 179 -9.70 -31.02 10.77
C SER A 179 -9.56 -31.25 12.28
N THR A 180 -8.33 -31.31 12.79
CA THR A 180 -8.05 -31.44 14.23
C THR A 180 -7.99 -30.11 14.96
N SER A 181 -7.91 -29.00 14.22
CA SER A 181 -7.63 -27.69 14.77
C SER A 181 -8.90 -26.95 15.18
N SER A 182 -8.83 -26.27 16.33
CA SER A 182 -9.92 -25.41 16.84
C SER A 182 -9.77 -23.96 16.42
N TYR A 183 -8.56 -23.56 16.04
CA TYR A 183 -8.19 -22.24 15.52
C TYR A 183 -7.59 -22.39 14.12
N ALA A 184 -7.45 -21.28 13.40
CA ALA A 184 -6.76 -21.26 12.12
C ALA A 184 -5.29 -21.67 12.27
N ASP A 185 -4.82 -22.56 11.41
CA ASP A 185 -3.42 -22.98 11.31
C ASP A 185 -2.64 -22.05 10.37
N ALA A 186 -3.32 -21.49 9.37
CA ALA A 186 -2.78 -20.51 8.45
C ALA A 186 -3.86 -19.52 8.00
N TYR A 187 -3.44 -18.47 7.29
CA TYR A 187 -4.32 -17.45 6.75
C TYR A 187 -4.03 -17.23 5.28
N LEU A 188 -5.09 -17.12 4.48
CA LEU A 188 -5.03 -16.64 3.11
C LEU A 188 -5.63 -15.23 3.05
N TYR A 189 -4.93 -14.33 2.40
CA TYR A 189 -5.40 -12.98 2.11
C TYR A 189 -5.33 -12.75 0.60
N SER A 190 -6.42 -12.30 0.00
CA SER A 190 -6.46 -11.93 -1.41
C SER A 190 -6.94 -10.51 -1.57
N GLN A 191 -6.33 -9.80 -2.51
CA GLN A 191 -6.74 -8.44 -2.89
C GLN A 191 -6.78 -8.33 -4.41
N LEU A 192 -7.82 -7.68 -4.92
CA LEU A 192 -7.97 -7.33 -6.32
C LEU A 192 -8.21 -5.84 -6.43
N ASP A 193 -7.40 -5.18 -7.25
CA ASP A 193 -7.53 -3.77 -7.58
C ASP A 193 -7.78 -3.65 -9.10
N LEU A 194 -8.98 -3.17 -9.47
CA LEU A 194 -9.38 -2.91 -10.85
C LEU A 194 -9.25 -1.41 -11.12
N HIS A 195 -8.14 -1.00 -11.73
CA HIS A 195 -7.85 0.40 -11.99
C HIS A 195 -8.59 0.87 -13.24
N LYS A 196 -9.43 1.91 -13.12
CA LYS A 196 -10.29 2.39 -14.22
C LYS A 196 -9.84 3.71 -14.83
N LYS A 197 -8.87 4.39 -14.21
CA LYS A 197 -8.35 5.71 -14.65
C LYS A 197 -6.83 5.85 -14.66
N THR A 198 -6.09 4.88 -14.12
CA THR A 198 -4.63 4.97 -14.02
C THR A 198 -4.02 3.61 -14.28
N ASP A 199 -3.00 3.55 -15.14
CA ASP A 199 -2.21 2.35 -15.36
C ASP A 199 -1.39 1.99 -14.11
N PRO A 200 -1.63 0.83 -13.48
CA PRO A 200 -0.87 0.41 -12.31
C PRO A 200 0.54 -0.10 -12.64
N GLY A 201 0.86 -0.34 -13.91
CA GLY A 201 2.09 -1.03 -14.35
C GLY A 201 3.37 -0.50 -13.73
N PRO A 202 3.72 0.79 -13.91
CA PRO A 202 4.97 1.33 -13.38
C PRO A 202 5.10 1.21 -11.85
N GLU A 203 4.01 1.42 -11.12
CA GLU A 203 3.98 1.33 -9.66
C GLU A 203 4.05 -0.13 -9.20
N PHE A 204 3.30 -1.02 -9.84
CA PHE A 204 3.30 -2.45 -9.58
C PHE A 204 4.71 -3.05 -9.75
N THR A 205 5.37 -2.78 -10.90
CA THR A 205 6.74 -3.22 -11.13
C THR A 205 7.68 -2.70 -10.07
N ALA A 206 7.58 -1.40 -9.73
CA ALA A 206 8.48 -0.78 -8.77
C ALA A 206 8.31 -1.39 -7.36
N ALA A 207 7.08 -1.63 -6.92
CA ALA A 207 6.75 -2.15 -5.61
C ALA A 207 7.16 -3.62 -5.44
N TRP A 208 6.85 -4.48 -6.42
CA TRP A 208 6.99 -5.92 -6.27
C TRP A 208 8.36 -6.44 -6.70
N LYS A 209 8.93 -5.92 -7.79
CA LYS A 209 10.28 -6.33 -8.25
C LYS A 209 11.36 -6.03 -7.22
N ASN A 210 11.23 -4.91 -6.51
CA ASN A 210 12.23 -4.41 -5.56
C ASN A 210 11.77 -4.59 -4.11
N TYR A 211 10.83 -5.50 -3.84
CA TYR A 211 10.24 -5.65 -2.51
C TYR A 211 11.32 -5.89 -1.43
N ALA A 212 12.30 -6.74 -1.73
CA ALA A 212 13.43 -7.05 -0.84
C ALA A 212 14.32 -5.83 -0.49
N ASP A 213 14.34 -4.77 -1.31
CA ASP A 213 15.14 -3.56 -1.04
C ASP A 213 14.58 -2.77 0.14
N SER A 214 13.26 -2.85 0.37
CA SER A 214 12.56 -2.16 1.45
C SER A 214 12.14 -3.10 2.59
N HIS A 215 12.14 -4.42 2.36
CA HIS A 215 11.73 -5.44 3.32
C HIS A 215 12.82 -6.51 3.49
N THR A 216 13.72 -6.29 4.46
CA THR A 216 14.80 -7.22 4.77
C THR A 216 14.27 -8.61 5.13
N GLY A 217 14.89 -9.65 4.59
CA GLY A 217 14.55 -11.04 4.87
C GLY A 217 13.57 -11.67 3.88
N TYR A 218 13.04 -10.89 2.94
CA TYR A 218 12.20 -11.40 1.87
C TYR A 218 13.02 -11.71 0.62
N ASP A 219 12.66 -12.80 -0.04
CA ASP A 219 13.12 -13.15 -1.38
C ASP A 219 12.06 -12.75 -2.41
N VAL A 220 12.51 -12.37 -3.61
CA VAL A 220 11.64 -11.99 -4.74
C VAL A 220 12.01 -12.82 -5.96
N GLU A 221 11.02 -13.51 -6.52
CA GLU A 221 11.15 -14.29 -7.76
C GLU A 221 10.16 -13.76 -8.81
N ALA A 222 10.62 -13.52 -10.04
CA ALA A 222 9.74 -13.22 -11.15
C ALA A 222 9.06 -14.49 -11.66
N ILE A 223 7.72 -14.49 -11.72
CA ILE A 223 6.92 -15.61 -12.17
C ILE A 223 6.43 -15.35 -13.60
N THR A 224 6.53 -16.37 -14.45
CA THR A 224 6.05 -16.30 -15.84
C THR A 224 4.80 -17.15 -16.04
N GLY A 225 3.96 -16.78 -17.01
CA GLY A 225 2.76 -17.56 -17.37
C GLY A 225 1.55 -17.35 -16.44
N ILE A 226 1.49 -16.22 -15.74
CA ILE A 226 0.33 -15.74 -14.98
C ILE A 226 0.28 -14.21 -15.14
N GLY A 227 -0.80 -13.69 -15.73
CA GLY A 227 -0.92 -12.28 -16.10
C GLY A 227 0.16 -11.79 -17.08
N ASP A 228 0.27 -10.46 -17.20
CA ASP A 228 1.34 -9.80 -17.95
C ASP A 228 2.66 -9.77 -17.16
N GLU A 229 2.57 -9.71 -15.83
CA GLU A 229 3.71 -9.56 -14.93
C GLU A 229 3.36 -10.13 -13.55
N ALA A 230 4.24 -10.96 -12.98
CA ALA A 230 4.02 -11.54 -11.66
C ALA A 230 5.30 -11.69 -10.86
N TYR A 231 5.18 -11.54 -9.54
CA TYR A 231 6.26 -11.67 -8.58
C TYR A 231 5.81 -12.50 -7.38
N LEU A 232 6.62 -13.50 -7.02
CA LEU A 232 6.51 -14.22 -5.77
C LEU A 232 7.42 -13.54 -4.74
N VAL A 233 6.84 -13.11 -3.64
CA VAL A 233 7.56 -12.55 -2.48
C VAL A 233 7.42 -13.54 -1.33
N SER A 234 8.53 -14.02 -0.78
CA SER A 234 8.51 -15.04 0.27
C SER A 234 9.45 -14.73 1.43
N ASN A 235 9.08 -15.20 2.61
CA ASN A 235 9.95 -15.25 3.77
C ASN A 235 9.69 -16.55 4.54
N ASP A 236 10.69 -17.40 4.64
CA ASP A 236 10.63 -18.66 5.39
C ASP A 236 11.69 -18.64 6.50
N THR A 237 11.23 -18.65 7.74
CA THR A 237 12.09 -18.68 8.93
C THR A 237 12.07 -20.02 9.66
N THR A 238 11.45 -21.04 9.05
CA THR A 238 11.32 -22.38 9.64
C THR A 238 12.55 -23.25 9.40
N SER A 239 13.40 -22.91 8.45
CA SER A 239 14.59 -23.69 8.11
C SER A 239 15.49 -23.97 9.32
N GLY A 240 15.65 -25.26 9.66
CA GLY A 240 16.49 -25.72 10.78
C GLY A 240 15.92 -25.45 12.18
N SER A 241 14.64 -25.09 12.29
CA SER A 241 13.96 -24.77 13.55
C SER A 241 12.60 -25.49 13.61
N SER A 242 12.13 -25.81 14.82
CA SER A 242 10.76 -26.29 15.06
C SER A 242 9.77 -25.15 15.32
N SER A 243 10.13 -23.93 14.96
CA SER A 243 9.35 -22.71 15.17
C SER A 243 9.76 -21.65 14.15
N GLY A 244 8.87 -20.72 13.85
CA GLY A 244 9.11 -19.67 12.87
C GLY A 244 7.82 -19.25 12.19
N SER A 245 7.95 -18.74 10.97
CA SER A 245 6.84 -18.36 10.12
C SER A 245 7.16 -18.68 8.67
N LEU A 246 6.12 -19.04 7.94
CA LEU A 246 6.16 -19.14 6.49
C LEU A 246 5.21 -18.10 5.90
N TYR A 247 5.76 -17.23 5.06
CA TYR A 247 5.03 -16.22 4.32
C TYR A 247 5.33 -16.34 2.83
N ALA A 248 4.30 -16.27 2.00
CA ALA A 248 4.44 -16.18 0.56
C ALA A 248 3.31 -15.30 -0.01
N THR A 249 3.63 -14.43 -0.96
CA THR A 249 2.66 -13.61 -1.70
C THR A 249 2.95 -13.70 -3.18
N LEU A 250 1.95 -14.14 -3.95
CA LEU A 250 1.99 -14.02 -5.39
C LEU A 250 1.25 -12.74 -5.78
N ALA A 251 1.99 -11.75 -6.29
CA ALA A 251 1.43 -10.55 -6.88
C ALA A 251 1.41 -10.69 -8.40
N VAL A 252 0.29 -10.37 -9.02
CA VAL A 252 0.06 -10.46 -10.47
C VAL A 252 -0.53 -9.15 -10.97
N ARG A 253 -0.07 -8.70 -12.13
CA ARG A 253 -0.72 -7.67 -12.92
C ARG A 253 -1.12 -8.24 -14.28
N ASP A 254 -2.35 -7.97 -14.69
CA ASP A 254 -2.89 -8.34 -15.99
C ASP A 254 -3.71 -7.16 -16.55
N GLY A 255 -3.17 -6.48 -17.55
CA GLY A 255 -3.68 -5.17 -17.97
C GLY A 255 -3.64 -4.16 -16.83
N TRP A 256 -4.79 -3.52 -16.56
CA TRP A 256 -5.01 -2.55 -15.48
C TRP A 256 -5.62 -3.20 -14.22
N VAL A 257 -5.50 -4.52 -14.09
CA VAL A 257 -5.85 -5.27 -12.87
C VAL A 257 -4.58 -5.65 -12.13
N THR A 258 -4.58 -5.45 -10.82
CA THR A 258 -3.61 -6.10 -9.94
C THR A 258 -4.32 -7.05 -9.01
N TYR A 259 -3.71 -8.20 -8.75
CA TYR A 259 -4.20 -9.22 -7.85
C TYR A 259 -3.07 -9.73 -6.98
N THR A 260 -3.33 -9.88 -5.69
CA THR A 260 -2.40 -10.52 -4.77
C THR A 260 -3.10 -11.66 -4.06
N MET A 261 -2.36 -12.75 -3.84
CA MET A 261 -2.75 -13.82 -2.94
C MET A 261 -1.58 -14.12 -2.01
N SER A 262 -1.82 -13.96 -0.71
CA SER A 262 -0.85 -14.06 0.36
C SER A 262 -1.20 -15.18 1.32
N TYR A 263 -0.26 -16.08 1.55
CA TYR A 263 -0.29 -17.10 2.57
C TYR A 263 0.58 -16.67 3.76
N SER A 264 0.10 -16.91 4.96
CA SER A 264 0.89 -16.78 6.18
C SER A 264 0.56 -17.87 7.19
N ALA A 265 1.60 -18.42 7.81
CA ALA A 265 1.49 -19.36 8.91
C ALA A 265 2.56 -19.07 9.96
N TYR A 266 2.23 -19.33 11.22
CA TYR A 266 3.13 -19.18 12.36
C TYR A 266 3.25 -20.53 13.05
N TYR A 267 4.47 -21.02 13.17
CA TYR A 267 4.75 -22.31 13.76
C TYR A 267 5.46 -22.14 15.10
N SER A 268 5.04 -22.92 16.07
CA SER A 268 5.58 -22.98 17.42
C SER A 268 6.06 -24.39 17.73
N SER A 269 7.05 -24.49 18.62
CA SER A 269 7.52 -25.79 19.11
C SER A 269 6.47 -26.54 19.95
N TYR A 270 5.33 -25.91 20.23
CA TYR A 270 4.20 -26.48 20.96
C TYR A 270 3.07 -26.93 20.04
N ASP A 271 3.19 -26.68 18.74
CA ASP A 271 2.16 -27.07 17.80
C ASP A 271 2.17 -28.59 17.63
N ASP A 272 0.99 -29.18 17.61
CA ASP A 272 0.82 -30.62 17.38
C ASP A 272 1.04 -30.98 15.89
N ASP A 273 1.11 -29.97 15.02
CA ASP A 273 1.40 -30.13 13.61
C ASP A 273 2.90 -30.29 13.35
N THR A 274 3.28 -31.51 12.98
CA THR A 274 4.69 -31.86 12.71
C THR A 274 5.06 -31.87 11.24
N ASP A 275 4.10 -31.61 10.35
CA ASP A 275 4.29 -31.68 8.90
C ASP A 275 3.59 -30.49 8.21
N PRO A 276 4.03 -29.25 8.48
CA PRO A 276 3.49 -28.07 7.82
C PRO A 276 3.92 -28.00 6.35
N PRO A 277 3.14 -27.36 5.47
CA PRO A 277 3.49 -27.23 4.06
C PRO A 277 4.77 -26.43 3.88
N THR A 278 5.60 -26.87 2.92
CA THR A 278 6.83 -26.20 2.52
C THR A 278 6.55 -24.95 1.69
N LEU A 279 7.53 -24.05 1.57
CA LEU A 279 7.43 -22.90 0.67
C LEU A 279 7.15 -23.30 -0.79
N GLU A 280 7.72 -24.42 -1.25
CA GLU A 280 7.49 -24.92 -2.61
C GLU A 280 6.04 -25.35 -2.83
N GLU A 281 5.45 -26.07 -1.86
CA GLU A 281 4.04 -26.48 -1.91
C GLU A 281 3.11 -25.28 -1.87
N VAL A 282 3.31 -24.35 -0.92
CA VAL A 282 2.54 -23.11 -0.83
C VAL A 282 2.64 -22.30 -2.13
N THR A 283 3.83 -22.21 -2.72
CA THR A 283 4.03 -21.54 -4.02
C THR A 283 3.24 -22.22 -5.13
N GLY A 284 3.19 -23.55 -5.15
CA GLY A 284 2.38 -24.33 -6.08
C GLY A 284 0.88 -24.04 -5.92
N TYR A 285 0.39 -23.97 -4.68
CA TYR A 285 -1.01 -23.65 -4.38
C TYR A 285 -1.35 -22.22 -4.82
N LEU A 286 -0.55 -21.23 -4.42
CA LEU A 286 -0.74 -19.83 -4.81
C LEU A 286 -0.78 -19.65 -6.33
N LYS A 287 0.13 -20.29 -7.07
CA LYS A 287 0.16 -20.21 -8.54
C LYS A 287 -1.07 -20.83 -9.20
N THR A 288 -1.53 -21.97 -8.68
CA THR A 288 -2.68 -22.68 -9.23
C THR A 288 -3.95 -21.88 -8.97
N ASP A 289 -4.19 -21.54 -7.72
CA ASP A 289 -5.42 -20.89 -7.29
C ASP A 289 -5.52 -19.44 -7.80
N THR A 290 -4.40 -18.71 -7.89
CA THR A 290 -4.36 -17.38 -8.53
C THR A 290 -4.71 -17.45 -10.01
N ARG A 291 -4.19 -18.45 -10.75
CA ARG A 291 -4.53 -18.60 -12.18
C ARG A 291 -6.01 -18.87 -12.35
N THR A 292 -6.56 -19.85 -11.62
CA THR A 292 -7.99 -20.19 -11.65
C THR A 292 -8.85 -18.97 -11.30
N THR A 293 -8.50 -18.25 -10.23
CA THR A 293 -9.24 -17.06 -9.79
C THR A 293 -9.29 -15.99 -10.88
N LEU A 294 -8.16 -15.70 -11.54
CA LEU A 294 -8.10 -14.68 -12.59
C LEU A 294 -8.90 -15.11 -13.83
N GLU A 295 -8.80 -16.37 -14.26
CA GLU A 295 -9.60 -16.93 -15.36
C GLU A 295 -11.12 -16.80 -15.07
N ASP A 296 -11.55 -17.12 -13.84
CA ASP A 296 -12.96 -17.03 -13.44
C ASP A 296 -13.49 -15.59 -13.34
N LEU A 297 -12.61 -14.63 -13.04
CA LEU A 297 -12.96 -13.21 -12.91
C LEU A 297 -13.04 -12.46 -14.25
N GLY A 298 -12.66 -13.12 -15.35
CA GLY A 298 -12.77 -12.58 -16.71
C GLY A 298 -11.46 -12.40 -17.46
N GLY A 299 -10.36 -13.02 -16.99
CA GLY A 299 -9.06 -13.10 -17.66
C GLY A 299 -8.95 -14.22 -18.70
#